data_AF-A0AAN6W5A9-F1
#
_entry.id   AF-A0AAN6W5A9-F1
#
_cell.length_a   1.000
_cell.length_b   1.000
_cell.length_c   1.000
_cell.angle_alpha   90.00
_cell.angle_beta   90.00
_cell.angle_gamma   90.00
#
_symmetry.space_group_name_H-M   'P 1'
#
loop_
_entity.id
_entity.type
_entity.pdbx_description
1 polymer ?
#
loop_
_entity_poly.entity_id
_entity_poly.type
_entity_poly.pdbx_seq_one_letter_code
_entity_poly.pdbx_strand_id
1 'polypeptide(L)'
;MPCFHRQPHDEPDFVANLVDLSVSPQDGANQLLVDYMYHLSRMARSVIELIPTGQLHGLSWDLATCIHGSVVDALFAKQQHLRSLRLTTDVECCTPCEQVSIPFRHLTCISWHGPSTVLLGSLQESLDVNQEQLMELEIDLVWPRVTRDDVDSDFDDGSYHCSGIMGFWHIPVSSCLDHNPWFHP
;
A
#
# COMPACT_ATOMS: atom_id res chain seq x y z
N MET A 1 -14.87 -67.73 19.68
CA MET A 1 -15.96 -67.09 18.91
C MET A 1 -16.30 -65.77 19.57
N PRO A 2 -16.51 -64.64 18.86
CA PRO A 2 -15.83 -64.03 17.69
C PRO A 2 -15.00 -62.78 18.14
N CYS A 3 -13.87 -62.35 17.56
CA CYS A 3 -13.51 -61.84 16.20
C CYS A 3 -13.90 -60.37 15.93
N PHE A 4 -12.88 -59.51 15.75
CA PHE A 4 -12.66 -58.38 14.79
C PHE A 4 -11.37 -57.66 15.28
N HIS A 5 -10.17 -57.66 14.68
CA HIS A 5 -9.69 -57.37 13.30
C HIS A 5 -10.23 -56.01 12.81
N ARG A 6 -9.44 -54.94 12.61
CA ARG A 6 -8.35 -54.81 11.61
C ARG A 6 -7.45 -53.56 11.85
N GLN A 7 -6.22 -53.73 11.37
CA GLN A 7 -5.02 -52.90 11.10
C GLN A 7 -5.03 -51.34 11.03
N PRO A 8 -3.82 -50.74 11.13
CA PRO A 8 -3.52 -49.34 10.86
C PRO A 8 -3.27 -49.10 9.36
N HIS A 9 -3.68 -47.96 8.82
CA HIS A 9 -3.15 -47.24 7.65
C HIS A 9 -4.17 -46.16 7.27
N ASP A 10 -3.69 -44.92 7.12
CA ASP A 10 -4.08 -43.95 6.08
C ASP A 10 -3.50 -42.58 6.45
N GLU A 11 -2.23 -42.38 6.07
CA GLU A 11 -1.73 -41.04 5.72
C GLU A 11 -2.51 -40.57 4.49
N PRO A 12 -2.99 -39.32 4.44
CA PRO A 12 -3.43 -38.76 3.17
C PRO A 12 -2.20 -38.40 2.33
N ASP A 13 -2.05 -39.13 1.22
CA ASP A 13 -1.18 -38.85 0.09
C ASP A 13 -1.24 -37.36 -0.31
N PHE A 14 -0.12 -36.66 -0.13
CA PHE A 14 0.13 -35.34 -0.70
C PHE A 14 0.39 -35.53 -2.20
N VAL A 15 -0.67 -35.73 -2.98
CA VAL A 15 -0.54 -35.79 -4.44
C VAL A 15 -0.22 -34.39 -4.94
N ALA A 16 1.04 -34.21 -5.31
CA ALA A 16 1.54 -33.07 -6.04
C ALA A 16 0.74 -32.91 -7.34
N ASN A 17 -0.15 -31.91 -7.38
CA ASN A 17 -0.64 -31.36 -8.63
C ASN A 17 0.47 -30.50 -9.22
N LEU A 18 1.35 -31.12 -10.02
CA LEU A 18 2.11 -30.41 -11.03
C LEU A 18 1.11 -30.00 -12.12
N VAL A 19 0.68 -28.74 -12.10
CA VAL A 19 -0.05 -28.14 -13.21
C VAL A 19 0.91 -28.02 -14.39
N ASP A 20 0.47 -28.55 -15.52
CA ASP A 20 1.13 -28.49 -16.83
C ASP A 20 1.39 -27.03 -17.23
N LEU A 21 2.65 -26.60 -17.15
CA LEU A 21 3.11 -25.25 -17.46
C LEU A 21 3.42 -25.14 -18.96
N SER A 22 2.38 -25.10 -19.79
CA SER A 22 2.48 -24.44 -21.10
C SER A 22 2.01 -22.99 -20.95
N VAL A 23 2.78 -22.16 -20.25
CA VAL A 23 2.51 -20.72 -20.11
C VAL A 23 3.52 -19.94 -20.94
N SER A 24 3.00 -19.04 -21.78
CA SER A 24 3.77 -18.14 -22.63
C SER A 24 4.70 -17.27 -21.76
N PRO A 25 5.97 -16.99 -22.14
CA PRO A 25 6.99 -16.47 -21.23
C PRO A 25 6.72 -15.07 -20.64
N GLN A 26 5.77 -14.31 -21.19
CA GLN A 26 5.45 -12.95 -20.73
C GLN A 26 4.28 -12.89 -19.73
N ASP A 27 3.34 -13.84 -19.77
CA ASP A 27 2.19 -13.86 -18.85
C ASP A 27 2.53 -14.48 -17.48
N GLY A 28 3.54 -15.35 -17.42
CA GLY A 28 3.92 -16.05 -16.19
C GLY A 28 4.58 -15.16 -15.14
N ALA A 29 5.37 -14.16 -15.55
CA ALA A 29 6.09 -13.29 -14.62
C ALA A 29 5.16 -12.34 -13.85
N ASN A 30 4.16 -11.79 -14.55
CA ASN A 30 3.17 -10.88 -13.94
C ASN A 30 2.24 -11.65 -12.99
N GLN A 31 1.83 -12.87 -13.35
CA GLN A 31 1.01 -13.70 -12.45
C GLN A 31 1.76 -14.09 -11.18
N LEU A 32 3.04 -14.48 -11.29
CA LEU A 32 3.87 -14.82 -10.12
C LEU A 32 4.02 -13.64 -9.16
N LEU A 33 4.14 -12.41 -9.69
CA LEU A 33 4.25 -11.20 -8.88
C LEU A 33 2.94 -10.91 -8.14
N VAL A 34 1.79 -11.03 -8.83
CA VAL A 34 0.46 -10.88 -8.22
C VAL A 34 0.22 -11.91 -7.11
N ASP A 35 0.54 -13.18 -7.37
CA ASP A 35 0.37 -14.27 -6.40
C ASP A 35 1.26 -14.06 -5.17
N TYR A 36 2.49 -13.57 -5.37
CA TYR A 36 3.41 -13.23 -4.29
C TYR A 36 2.89 -12.07 -3.43
N MET A 37 2.41 -10.99 -4.07
CA MET A 37 1.81 -9.83 -3.40
C MET A 37 0.60 -10.22 -2.54
N TYR A 38 -0.27 -11.08 -3.08
CA TYR A 38 -1.42 -11.60 -2.36
C TYR A 38 -0.99 -12.46 -1.16
N HIS A 39 0.00 -13.33 -1.35
CA HIS A 39 0.54 -14.17 -0.29
C HIS A 39 1.14 -13.33 0.86
N LEU A 40 1.93 -12.31 0.54
CA LEU A 40 2.48 -11.36 1.53
C LEU A 40 1.37 -10.67 2.32
N SER A 41 0.36 -10.16 1.63
CA SER A 41 -0.77 -9.46 2.25
C SER A 41 -1.54 -10.37 3.21
N ARG A 42 -1.74 -11.64 2.83
CA ARG A 42 -2.37 -12.64 3.67
C ARG A 42 -1.55 -12.94 4.93
N MET A 43 -0.23 -13.11 4.80
CA MET A 43 0.66 -13.32 5.93
C MET A 43 0.69 -12.12 6.88
N ALA A 44 0.82 -10.90 6.34
CA ALA A 44 0.81 -9.67 7.12
C ALA A 44 -0.49 -9.53 7.92
N ARG A 45 -1.64 -9.79 7.29
CA ARG A 45 -2.94 -9.83 7.97
C ARG A 45 -2.96 -10.85 9.11
N SER A 46 -2.50 -12.08 8.90
CA SER A 46 -2.46 -13.10 9.96
C SER A 46 -1.60 -12.67 11.14
N VAL A 47 -0.46 -12.01 10.89
CA VAL A 47 0.37 -11.45 11.97
C VAL A 47 -0.37 -10.37 12.75
N ILE A 48 -1.04 -9.43 12.07
CA ILE A 48 -1.83 -8.38 12.72
C ILE A 48 -2.96 -8.97 13.59
N GLU A 49 -3.62 -10.02 13.12
CA GLU A 49 -4.73 -10.67 13.83
C GLU A 49 -4.29 -11.36 15.13
N LEU A 50 -3.02 -11.79 15.22
CA LEU A 50 -2.43 -12.40 16.41
C LEU A 50 -2.04 -11.38 17.49
N ILE A 51 -1.84 -10.11 17.11
CA ILE A 51 -1.49 -9.05 18.05
C ILE A 51 -2.74 -8.67 18.86
N PRO A 52 -2.67 -8.56 20.19
CA PRO A 52 -3.80 -8.12 20.98
C PRO A 52 -4.29 -6.73 20.54
N THR A 53 -5.61 -6.54 20.59
CA THR A 53 -6.27 -5.30 20.20
C THR A 53 -5.66 -4.11 20.95
N GLY A 54 -5.33 -3.05 20.21
CA GLY A 54 -4.82 -1.79 20.73
C GLY A 54 -3.39 -1.79 21.25
N GLN A 55 -2.64 -2.89 21.15
CA GLN A 55 -1.24 -2.94 21.60
C GLN A 55 -0.24 -2.47 20.55
N LEU A 56 -0.63 -2.38 19.28
CA LEU A 56 0.26 -1.92 18.23
C LEU A 56 0.22 -0.40 18.15
N HIS A 57 1.35 0.24 18.42
CA HIS A 57 1.49 1.69 18.34
C HIS A 57 1.93 2.21 16.98
N GLY A 58 2.59 1.38 16.18
CA GLY A 58 3.04 1.76 14.85
C GLY A 58 3.15 0.60 13.89
N LEU A 59 2.97 0.90 12.61
CA LEU A 59 3.19 -0.02 11.50
C LEU A 59 4.20 0.59 10.54
N SER A 60 5.14 -0.24 10.08
CA SER A 60 6.01 0.06 8.95
C SER A 60 5.81 -0.99 7.86
N TRP A 61 5.48 -0.53 6.67
CA TRP A 61 5.43 -1.32 5.44
C TRP A 61 6.55 -0.83 4.53
N ASP A 62 7.73 -1.42 4.66
CA ASP A 62 8.92 -1.03 3.89
C ASP A 62 9.30 -2.11 2.87
N LEU A 63 8.41 -2.30 1.89
CA LEU A 63 8.56 -3.35 0.88
C LEU A 63 8.67 -2.80 -0.54
N ALA A 64 8.42 -1.50 -0.76
CA ALA A 64 8.28 -0.90 -2.09
C ALA A 64 7.28 -1.67 -2.97
N THR A 65 6.19 -2.14 -2.35
CA THR A 65 5.10 -2.85 -3.01
C THR A 65 3.76 -2.29 -2.57
N CYS A 66 2.68 -2.61 -3.28
CA CYS A 66 1.34 -2.18 -2.89
C CYS A 66 0.91 -2.79 -1.55
N ILE A 67 0.39 -1.95 -0.66
CA ILE A 67 -0.30 -2.43 0.54
C ILE A 67 -1.74 -2.77 0.17
N HIS A 68 -2.16 -4.01 0.43
CA HIS A 68 -3.50 -4.45 0.10
C HIS A 68 -4.52 -3.95 1.13
N GLY A 69 -5.75 -3.60 0.69
CA GLY A 69 -6.83 -3.10 1.55
C GLY A 69 -7.08 -4.00 2.76
N SER A 70 -7.07 -5.32 2.56
CA SER A 70 -7.24 -6.31 3.63
C SER A 70 -6.22 -6.21 4.78
N VAL A 71 -5.01 -5.71 4.52
CA VAL A 71 -3.99 -5.48 5.56
C VAL A 71 -4.39 -4.26 6.39
N VAL A 72 -4.81 -3.18 5.72
CA VAL A 72 -5.24 -1.94 6.36
C VAL A 72 -6.54 -2.14 7.14
N ASP A 73 -7.50 -2.91 6.60
CA ASP A 73 -8.74 -3.26 7.28
C ASP A 73 -8.49 -4.06 8.56
N ALA A 74 -7.60 -5.05 8.51
CA ALA A 74 -7.22 -5.84 9.68
C ALA A 74 -6.53 -4.96 10.73
N LEU A 75 -5.66 -4.05 10.28
CA LEU A 75 -4.98 -3.09 11.14
C LEU A 75 -5.98 -2.15 11.81
N PHE A 76 -6.93 -1.60 11.06
CA PHE A 76 -7.95 -0.71 11.60
C PHE A 76 -8.90 -1.43 12.56
N ALA A 77 -9.32 -2.64 12.23
CA ALA A 77 -10.21 -3.45 13.07
C ALA A 77 -9.58 -3.78 14.43
N LYS A 78 -8.25 -3.95 14.49
CA LYS A 78 -7.53 -4.35 15.72
C LYS A 78 -6.82 -3.20 16.43
N GLN A 79 -6.39 -2.18 15.71
CA GLN A 79 -5.39 -1.20 16.16
C GLN A 79 -5.86 0.25 15.89
N GLN A 80 -7.08 0.60 16.30
CA GLN A 80 -7.66 1.95 16.09
C GLN A 80 -6.86 3.11 16.70
N HIS A 81 -5.98 2.83 17.66
CA HIS A 81 -5.12 3.79 18.33
C HIS A 81 -3.69 3.80 17.78
N LEU A 82 -3.49 3.30 16.55
CA LEU A 82 -2.22 3.39 15.85
C LEU A 82 -1.75 4.86 15.81
N ARG A 83 -0.49 5.09 16.17
CA ARG A 83 0.11 6.43 16.27
C ARG A 83 1.16 6.72 15.21
N SER A 84 1.76 5.69 14.64
CA SER A 84 2.79 5.83 13.61
C SER A 84 2.48 4.94 12.42
N LEU A 85 2.48 5.53 11.23
CA LEU A 85 2.31 4.81 9.98
C LEU A 85 3.44 5.20 9.03
N ARG A 86 4.25 4.23 8.64
CA ARG A 86 5.36 4.42 7.69
C ARG A 86 5.18 3.50 6.49
N LEU A 87 5.10 4.05 5.30
CA LEU A 87 4.80 3.32 4.08
C LEU A 87 5.87 3.60 3.02
N THR A 88 6.43 2.55 2.45
CA THR A 88 7.22 2.58 1.22
C THR A 88 6.47 1.74 0.19
N THR A 89 5.80 2.41 -0.75
CA THR A 89 4.97 1.77 -1.78
C THR A 89 5.56 1.95 -3.16
N ASP A 90 5.13 1.09 -4.09
CA ASP A 90 5.41 1.30 -5.50
C ASP A 90 4.54 2.45 -6.04
N VAL A 91 5.12 3.32 -6.86
CA VAL A 91 4.39 4.42 -7.53
C VAL A 91 3.38 3.89 -8.55
N GLU A 92 3.64 2.70 -9.10
CA GLU A 92 2.77 1.99 -10.04
C GLU A 92 1.64 1.23 -9.34
N CYS A 93 1.46 1.42 -8.03
CA CYS A 93 0.30 0.90 -7.31
C CYS A 93 -0.99 1.54 -7.80
N CYS A 94 -1.52 1.01 -8.89
CA CYS A 94 -2.82 1.29 -9.43
C CYS A 94 -3.28 0.12 -10.31
N THR A 95 -4.50 -0.35 -10.04
CA THR A 95 -5.33 -1.30 -10.81
C THR A 95 -5.17 -2.81 -10.52
N PRO A 96 -6.30 -3.53 -10.29
CA PRO A 96 -7.66 -3.06 -9.99
C PRO A 96 -7.79 -2.85 -8.47
N CYS A 97 -7.16 -1.82 -7.92
CA CYS A 97 -6.96 -1.72 -6.48
C CYS A 97 -8.13 -0.99 -5.82
N GLU A 98 -8.73 -1.65 -4.83
CA GLU A 98 -9.52 -1.01 -3.78
C GLU A 98 -8.80 0.27 -3.33
N GLN A 99 -9.53 1.39 -3.29
CA GLN A 99 -9.01 2.64 -2.76
C GLN A 99 -8.62 2.38 -1.31
N VAL A 100 -7.31 2.23 -1.05
CA VAL A 100 -6.82 1.96 0.29
C VAL A 100 -7.02 3.23 1.10
N SER A 101 -8.06 3.23 1.93
CA SER A 101 -8.31 4.29 2.90
C SER A 101 -7.35 4.15 4.08
N ILE A 102 -6.89 5.27 4.65
CA ILE A 102 -6.12 5.31 5.89
C ILE A 102 -7.04 5.80 7.03
N PRO A 103 -7.82 4.91 7.67
CA PRO A 103 -8.93 5.28 8.55
C PRO A 103 -8.50 5.64 10.00
N PHE A 104 -7.20 5.77 10.28
CA PHE A 104 -6.69 5.99 11.64
C PHE A 104 -6.87 7.44 12.08
N ARG A 105 -7.35 7.63 13.31
CA ARG A 105 -7.69 8.96 13.89
C ARG A 105 -6.77 9.42 15.01
N HIS A 106 -5.67 8.72 15.24
CA HIS A 106 -4.73 8.98 16.34
C HIS A 106 -3.28 9.03 15.84
N LEU A 107 -3.08 9.24 14.54
CA LEU A 107 -1.75 9.29 13.95
C LEU A 107 -1.02 10.56 14.38
N THR A 108 0.15 10.35 14.96
CA THR A 108 1.12 11.39 15.34
C THR A 108 2.29 11.46 14.37
N CYS A 109 2.52 10.38 13.61
CA CYS A 109 3.63 10.27 12.67
C CYS A 109 3.13 9.58 11.40
N ILE A 110 3.28 10.25 10.26
CA ILE A 110 3.00 9.73 8.92
C ILE A 110 4.25 9.90 8.08
N SER A 111 4.75 8.80 7.52
CA SER A 111 5.84 8.81 6.54
C SER A 111 5.41 7.98 5.33
N TRP A 112 5.47 8.54 4.13
CA TRP A 112 5.08 7.85 2.91
C TRP A 112 6.05 8.14 1.76
N HIS A 113 6.78 7.11 1.34
CA HIS A 113 7.66 7.10 0.18
C HIS A 113 6.99 6.40 -1.01
N GLY A 114 7.00 7.06 -2.17
CA GLY A 114 6.41 6.54 -3.40
C GLY A 114 4.88 6.40 -3.38
N PRO A 115 4.08 7.35 -2.83
CA PRO A 115 2.63 7.26 -2.96
C PRO A 115 2.20 7.40 -4.43
N SER A 116 1.34 6.51 -4.89
CA SER A 116 0.62 6.68 -6.16
C SER A 116 -0.26 7.92 -6.11
N THR A 117 -0.34 8.66 -7.22
CA THR A 117 -1.15 9.90 -7.31
C THR A 117 -2.62 9.65 -6.98
N VAL A 118 -3.13 8.44 -7.24
CA VAL A 118 -4.51 8.04 -6.93
C VAL A 118 -4.75 7.89 -5.43
N LEU A 119 -3.72 7.55 -4.65
CA LEU A 119 -3.82 7.38 -3.20
C LEU A 119 -3.64 8.69 -2.43
N LEU A 120 -3.20 9.77 -3.09
CA LEU A 120 -3.03 11.08 -2.45
C LEU A 120 -4.33 11.63 -1.87
N GLY A 121 -5.49 11.30 -2.45
CA GLY A 121 -6.79 11.66 -1.88
C GLY A 121 -7.01 11.02 -0.49
N SER A 122 -6.68 9.74 -0.33
CA SER A 122 -6.76 9.09 0.99
C SER A 122 -5.73 9.65 1.97
N LEU A 123 -4.56 10.05 1.50
CA LEU A 123 -3.57 10.70 2.36
C LEU A 123 -4.11 12.04 2.86
N GLN A 124 -4.69 12.86 1.98
CA GLN A 124 -5.30 14.13 2.33
C GLN A 124 -6.37 13.95 3.40
N GLU A 125 -7.30 13.02 3.22
CA GLU A 125 -8.34 12.72 4.22
C GLU A 125 -7.73 12.32 5.58
N SER A 126 -6.65 11.54 5.57
CA SER A 126 -5.96 11.15 6.80
C SER A 126 -5.29 12.34 7.48
N LEU A 127 -4.69 13.24 6.71
CA LEU A 127 -4.09 14.47 7.24
C LEU A 127 -5.15 15.38 7.86
N ASP A 128 -6.27 15.60 7.17
CA ASP A 128 -7.38 16.43 7.67
C ASP A 128 -7.91 15.91 9.02
N VAL A 129 -8.02 14.58 9.15
CA VAL A 129 -8.51 13.93 10.39
C VAL A 129 -7.49 13.98 11.53
N ASN A 130 -6.18 14.00 11.23
CA ASN A 130 -5.12 13.94 12.23
C ASN A 130 -4.38 15.27 12.46
N GLN A 131 -4.78 16.36 11.79
CA GLN A 131 -4.05 17.63 11.75
C GLN A 131 -3.67 18.20 13.13
N GLU A 132 -4.53 18.03 14.15
CA GLU A 132 -4.31 18.63 15.48
C GLU A 132 -3.24 17.90 16.31
N GLN A 133 -2.98 16.62 15.99
CA GLN A 133 -2.09 15.76 16.77
C GLN A 133 -0.90 15.24 15.96
N LEU A 134 -0.86 15.53 14.66
CA LEU A 134 0.23 15.15 13.78
C LEU A 134 1.49 15.95 14.15
N MET A 135 2.54 15.23 14.54
CA MET A 135 3.81 15.80 14.94
C MET A 135 4.87 15.64 13.86
N GLU A 136 4.83 14.53 13.12
CA GLU A 136 5.77 14.20 12.07
C GLU A 136 5.03 13.88 10.78
N LEU A 137 5.41 14.56 9.70
CA LEU A 137 4.96 14.29 8.34
C LEU A 137 6.17 14.22 7.41
N GLU A 138 6.31 13.10 6.72
CA GLU A 138 7.29 12.89 5.66
C GLU A 138 6.57 12.35 4.42
N ILE A 139 6.75 13.03 3.29
CA ILE A 139 6.20 12.60 2.01
C ILE A 139 7.32 12.70 0.98
N ASP A 140 7.66 11.57 0.38
CA ASP A 140 8.65 11.48 -0.68
C ASP A 140 7.96 11.06 -1.98
N LEU A 141 7.71 12.06 -2.81
CA LEU A 141 7.04 11.89 -4.10
C LEU A 141 8.06 11.44 -5.14
N VAL A 142 7.92 10.20 -5.57
CA VAL A 142 8.70 9.64 -6.68
C VAL A 142 7.98 9.96 -7.97
N TRP A 143 8.67 10.61 -8.92
CA TRP A 143 8.13 10.78 -10.27
C TRP A 143 7.99 9.40 -10.92
N PRO A 144 6.82 9.06 -11.51
CA PRO A 144 6.68 7.85 -12.29
C PRO A 144 7.79 7.80 -13.32
N ARG A 145 8.44 6.65 -13.49
CA ARG A 145 9.43 6.49 -14.55
C ARG A 145 8.69 6.64 -15.86
N VAL A 146 8.85 7.79 -16.54
CA VAL A 146 8.45 7.93 -17.93
C VAL A 146 9.30 6.94 -18.71
N THR A 147 8.71 5.83 -19.14
CA THR A 147 9.42 4.86 -19.95
C THR A 147 9.54 5.44 -21.36
N ARG A 148 10.62 5.09 -22.08
CA ARG A 148 10.83 5.58 -23.45
C ARG A 148 9.69 5.19 -24.40
N ASP A 149 8.93 4.15 -24.06
CA ASP A 149 7.79 3.67 -24.85
C ASP A 149 6.58 4.62 -24.77
N ASP A 150 6.52 5.52 -23.78
CA ASP A 150 5.50 6.56 -23.67
C ASP A 150 5.78 7.81 -24.53
N VAL A 151 6.95 7.87 -25.19
CA VAL A 151 7.42 9.05 -25.95
C VAL A 151 7.20 8.91 -27.47
N ASP A 152 6.78 7.73 -27.96
CA ASP A 152 6.58 7.49 -29.39
C ASP A 152 5.14 7.70 -29.89
N SER A 153 4.21 8.13 -29.03
CA SER A 153 2.87 8.56 -29.48
C SER A 153 2.78 10.09 -29.55
N ASP A 154 3.05 10.61 -30.75
CA ASP A 154 2.57 11.90 -31.28
C ASP A 154 2.71 13.14 -30.39
N PHE A 155 3.95 13.63 -30.22
CA PHE A 155 4.16 15.06 -29.94
C PHE A 155 4.53 15.78 -31.24
N ASP A 156 3.48 16.31 -31.88
CA ASP A 156 3.61 17.40 -32.83
C ASP A 156 4.01 18.69 -32.07
N ASP A 157 4.78 19.52 -32.76
CA ASP A 157 5.54 20.69 -32.32
C ASP A 157 4.84 21.61 -31.29
N GLY A 158 5.48 21.78 -30.13
CA GLY A 158 5.08 22.76 -29.13
C GLY A 158 6.04 22.83 -27.94
N SER A 159 7.10 23.63 -28.10
CA SER A 159 8.16 23.87 -27.11
C SER A 159 7.68 24.01 -25.66
N TYR A 160 8.07 23.08 -24.79
CA TYR A 160 8.15 23.34 -23.35
C TYR A 160 9.60 23.14 -22.88
N HIS A 161 10.23 24.26 -22.53
CA HIS A 161 11.45 24.28 -21.74
C HIS A 161 11.13 23.71 -20.35
N CYS A 162 11.48 22.45 -20.10
CA CYS A 162 11.54 21.92 -18.74
C CYS A 162 12.82 22.45 -18.05
N SER A 163 12.71 23.63 -17.43
CA SER A 163 13.67 24.07 -16.42
C SER A 163 13.44 23.24 -15.16
N GLY A 164 14.38 22.34 -14.86
CA GLY A 164 14.36 21.53 -13.65
C GLY A 164 14.43 22.41 -12.40
N ILE A 165 13.40 22.34 -11.57
CA ILE A 165 13.42 22.82 -10.20
C ILE A 165 13.32 21.58 -9.29
N MET A 166 14.46 21.10 -8.80
CA MET A 166 14.48 20.26 -7.61
C MET A 166 14.15 21.15 -6.41
N GLY A 167 12.89 21.13 -5.97
CA GLY A 167 12.45 21.76 -4.74
C GLY A 167 12.25 20.71 -3.65
N PHE A 168 13.16 20.64 -2.68
CA PHE A 168 12.88 20.01 -1.39
C PHE A 168 11.92 20.93 -0.63
N TRP A 169 10.66 20.54 -0.50
CA TRP A 169 9.70 21.25 0.36
C TRP A 169 9.73 20.62 1.75
N HIS A 170 10.55 21.17 2.65
CA HIS A 170 10.23 21.10 4.06
C HIS A 170 9.01 21.99 4.29
N ILE A 171 7.84 21.41 4.51
CA ILE A 171 6.67 22.14 5.01
C ILE A 171 6.76 22.09 6.54
N PRO A 172 7.22 23.14 7.23
CA PRO A 172 7.03 23.22 8.67
C PRO A 172 5.53 23.29 8.95
N VAL A 173 5.04 22.47 9.87
CA VAL A 173 3.62 22.34 10.25
C VAL A 173 3.14 23.55 11.10
N SER A 174 3.57 24.77 10.75
CA SER A 174 3.26 25.99 11.49
C SER A 174 2.94 27.16 10.57
N SER A 175 1.94 26.99 9.70
CA SER A 175 1.17 28.10 9.11
C SER A 175 -0.03 27.57 8.32
N CYS A 176 -1.05 27.07 9.02
CA CYS A 176 -2.41 26.92 8.48
C CYS A 176 -3.33 27.93 9.16
N LEU A 177 -2.99 29.21 9.10
CA LEU A 177 -3.92 30.31 9.35
C LEU A 177 -3.71 31.35 8.27
N ASP A 178 -4.83 31.75 7.68
CA ASP A 178 -5.05 32.88 6.78
C ASP A 178 -4.60 32.73 5.32
N HIS A 179 -5.51 32.27 4.46
CA HIS A 179 -6.07 33.03 3.32
C HIS A 179 -6.91 32.10 2.42
N ASN A 180 -8.23 32.13 2.56
CA ASN A 180 -9.17 31.53 1.61
C ASN A 180 -9.81 32.66 0.78
N PRO A 181 -9.44 32.89 -0.50
CA PRO A 181 -9.91 34.03 -1.27
C PRO A 181 -11.11 33.69 -2.18
N TRP A 182 -11.98 32.76 -1.78
CA TRP A 182 -13.13 32.35 -2.60
C TRP A 182 -14.46 32.43 -1.84
N PHE A 183 -14.76 33.58 -1.23
CA PHE A 183 -16.14 33.92 -0.83
C PHE A 183 -16.32 35.44 -0.78
N HIS A 184 -17.09 36.00 -1.72
CA HIS A 184 -17.77 37.30 -1.61
C HIS A 184 -18.85 37.39 -2.71
N PRO A 185 -19.91 38.17 -2.50
CA PRO A 185 -20.90 38.16 -1.43
C PRO A 185 -22.28 37.63 -1.91
#